data_AF-A0AAW3F731-F1
#
_entry.id   AF-A0AAW3F731-F1
#
_cell.length_a   1.000
_cell.length_b   1.000
_cell.length_c   1.000
_cell.angle_alpha   90.00
_cell.angle_beta   90.00
_cell.angle_gamma   90.00
#
_symmetry.space_group_name_H-M   'P 1'
#
loop_
_entity.id
_entity.type
_entity.pdbx_description
1 polymer ?
#
loop_
_entity_poly.entity_id
_entity_poly.type
_entity_poly.pdbx_seq_one_letter_code
_entity_poly.pdbx_strand_id
1 'polypeptide(L)' 'MMESDDWTTLVRATLKPLCPTCSSSNIMAGACAIGSATVHQEFTCEDSQFEFTAMFMLVRYYESFPKQ' A
#
# COMPACT_ATOMS: atom_id res chain seq x y z
N MET A 1 -7.94 10.39 -11.85
CA MET A 1 -7.13 9.31 -11.25
C MET A 1 -5.68 9.66 -11.54
N MET A 2 -4.81 9.56 -10.55
CA MET A 2 -3.39 9.80 -10.67
C MET A 2 -2.72 8.65 -11.42
N GLU A 3 -1.71 8.95 -12.23
CA GLU A 3 -0.88 7.94 -12.88
C GLU A 3 -0.07 7.16 -11.84
N SER A 4 0.26 5.90 -12.15
CA SER A 4 0.91 5.00 -11.20
C SER A 4 2.27 5.50 -10.70
N ASP A 5 3.05 6.15 -11.58
CA ASP A 5 4.39 6.66 -11.23
C ASP A 5 4.32 7.90 -10.33
N ASP A 6 3.36 8.80 -10.60
CA ASP A 6 3.08 9.97 -9.76
C ASP A 6 2.60 9.53 -8.38
N TRP A 7 1.70 8.54 -8.34
CA TRP A 7 1.21 7.95 -7.10
C TRP A 7 2.33 7.33 -6.27
N THR A 8 3.19 6.55 -6.93
CA THR A 8 4.34 5.90 -6.28
C THR A 8 5.29 6.93 -5.69
N THR A 9 5.56 8.02 -6.43
CA THR A 9 6.42 9.11 -5.97
C THR A 9 5.84 9.78 -4.73
N LEU A 10 4.54 10.10 -4.75
CA LEU A 10 3.87 10.77 -3.64
C LEU A 10 3.78 9.88 -2.39
N VAL A 11 3.42 8.61 -2.53
CA VAL A 11 3.35 7.65 -1.42
C VAL A 11 4.73 7.43 -0.80
N ARG A 12 5.79 7.35 -1.61
CA ARG A 12 7.17 7.25 -1.09
C ARG A 12 7.61 8.50 -0.35
N ALA A 13 7.24 9.68 -0.82
CA ALA A 13 7.58 10.94 -0.15
C ALA A 13 6.84 11.10 1.19
N THR A 14 5.59 10.64 1.27
CA THR A 14 4.73 10.81 2.46
C THR A 14 4.76 9.61 3.42
N LEU A 15 5.25 8.46 2.96
CA LEU A 15 5.23 7.17 3.65
C LEU A 15 3.81 6.74 4.07
N LYS A 16 2.78 7.17 3.33
CA LYS A 16 1.38 6.85 3.60
C LYS A 16 0.69 6.39 2.32
N PRO A 17 -0.15 5.34 2.36
CA PRO A 17 -1.01 5.02 1.23
C PRO A 17 -2.03 6.16 1.05
N LEU A 18 -2.22 6.57 -0.20
CA LEU A 18 -3.17 7.62 -0.58
C LEU A 18 -4.09 7.07 -1.67
N CYS A 19 -5.33 7.56 -1.71
CA CYS A 19 -6.24 7.19 -2.78
C CYS A 19 -5.79 7.83 -4.11
N PRO A 20 -5.61 7.07 -5.21
CA PRO A 20 -5.23 7.66 -6.49
C PRO A 20 -6.34 8.49 -7.14
N THR A 21 -7.58 8.44 -6.66
CA THR A 21 -8.69 9.23 -7.22
C THR A 21 -8.91 10.56 -6.51
N CYS A 22 -8.81 10.59 -5.17
CA CYS A 22 -9.13 11.77 -4.36
C CYS A 22 -8.01 12.23 -3.41
N SER A 23 -6.86 11.56 -3.41
CA SER A 23 -5.71 11.84 -2.52
C SER A 23 -6.01 11.72 -1.02
N SER A 24 -7.16 11.14 -0.64
CA SER A 24 -7.47 10.87 0.75
C SER A 24 -6.52 9.83 1.35
N SER A 25 -6.18 10.01 2.63
CA SER A 25 -5.46 9.02 3.43
C SER A 25 -6.40 8.07 4.19
N ASN A 26 -7.71 8.21 4.03
CA ASN A 26 -8.72 7.34 4.63
C ASN A 26 -8.82 6.02 3.84
N ILE A 27 -7.82 5.17 4.02
CA ILE A 27 -7.63 3.94 3.27
C ILE A 27 -7.75 2.74 4.22
N MET A 28 -8.68 1.83 3.91
CA MET A 28 -8.75 0.51 4.52
C MET A 28 -7.85 -0.45 3.76
N ALA A 29 -7.02 -1.21 4.48
CA ALA A 29 -6.21 -2.28 3.93
C ALA A 29 -6.98 -3.61 3.98
N GLY A 30 -7.15 -4.24 2.83
CA GLY A 30 -7.81 -5.54 2.66
C GLY A 30 -6.83 -6.71 2.72
N ALA A 31 -7.09 -7.75 1.94
CA ALA A 31 -6.24 -8.93 1.88
C ALA A 31 -4.86 -8.59 1.30
N CYS A 32 -3.86 -9.39 1.66
CA CYS A 32 -2.53 -9.31 1.08
C CYS A 32 -2.09 -10.67 0.53
N ALA A 33 -1.49 -10.64 -0.66
CA ALA A 33 -0.82 -11.78 -1.26
C ALA A 33 0.69 -11.58 -1.16
N ILE A 34 1.35 -12.49 -0.45
CA ILE A 34 2.79 -12.44 -0.19
C ILE A 34 3.50 -13.44 -1.10
N GLY A 35 4.32 -12.92 -2.01
CA GLY A 35 5.23 -13.71 -2.84
C GLY A 35 6.64 -13.77 -2.26
N SER A 36 7.56 -14.41 -2.99
CA SER A 36 8.96 -14.53 -2.59
C SER A 36 9.75 -13.22 -2.67
N ALA A 37 9.30 -12.25 -3.47
CA ALA A 37 9.97 -10.96 -3.67
C ALA A 37 9.04 -9.74 -3.47
N THR A 38 7.73 -9.92 -3.62
CA THR A 38 6.74 -8.83 -3.62
C THR A 38 5.56 -9.15 -2.71
N VAL A 39 4.89 -8.10 -2.26
CA VAL A 39 3.60 -8.17 -1.56
C VAL A 39 2.58 -7.35 -2.36
N HIS A 40 1.45 -7.96 -2.70
CA HIS A 40 0.30 -7.26 -3.27
C HIS A 40 -0.68 -6.98 -2.14
N GLN A 41 -1.00 -5.71 -1.92
CA GLN A 41 -1.90 -5.26 -0.87
C GLN A 41 -3.14 -4.63 -1.51
N GLU A 42 -4.31 -5.15 -1.17
CA GLU A 42 -5.59 -4.56 -1.54
C GLU A 42 -5.89 -3.35 -0.65
N PHE A 43 -6.45 -2.31 -1.24
CA PHE A 43 -6.85 -1.08 -0.58
C PHE A 43 -8.23 -0.64 -1.06
N THR A 44 -9.04 -0.16 -0.11
CA THR A 44 -10.30 0.53 -0.38
C THR A 44 -10.22 1.93 0.20
N CYS A 45 -10.55 2.95 -0.58
CA CYS A 45 -10.71 4.30 -0.05
C CYS A 45 -12.10 4.47 0.55
N GLU A 46 -12.20 4.78 1.84
CA GLU A 46 -13.49 4.91 2.51
C GLU A 46 -14.28 6.14 2.03
N ASP A 47 -13.59 7.20 1.59
CA ASP A 47 -14.25 8.43 1.14
C ASP A 47 -14.84 8.33 -0.27
N SER A 48 -14.20 7.56 -1.16
CA SER A 48 -14.62 7.44 -2.57
C SER A 48 -15.10 6.04 -2.95
N GLN A 49 -14.98 5.08 -2.04
CA GLN A 49 -15.23 3.65 -2.25
C GLN A 49 -14.41 3.05 -3.41
N PHE A 50 -13.30 3.72 -3.78
CA PHE A 50 -12.44 3.26 -4.85
C PHE A 50 -11.51 2.15 -4.36
N GLU A 51 -11.55 1.01 -5.04
CA GLU A 51 -10.72 -0.16 -4.79
C GLU A 51 -9.49 -0.17 -5.70
N PHE A 52 -8.33 -0.47 -5.12
CA PHE A 52 -7.08 -0.61 -5.87
C PHE A 52 -6.11 -1.55 -5.18
N THR A 53 -5.11 -2.04 -5.91
CA THR A 53 -4.05 -2.89 -5.36
C THR A 53 -2.71 -2.20 -5.55
N ALA A 54 -1.90 -2.16 -4.49
CA ALA A 54 -0.53 -1.69 -4.55
C ALA A 54 0.44 -2.87 -4.42
N MET A 55 1.55 -2.80 -5.16
CA MET A 55 2.63 -3.78 -5.06
C MET A 55 3.83 -3.17 -4.32
N PHE A 56 4.31 -3.88 -3.30
CA PHE A 56 5.48 -3.52 -2.51
C PHE A 56 6.60 -4.56 -2.72
N MET A 57 7.85 -4.12 -2.61
CA MET A 57 9.01 -5.02 -2.58
C MET A 57 9.35 -5.41 -1.15
N LEU A 58 9.70 -6.68 -0.94
CA LEU A 58 10.29 -7.15 0.29
C LEU A 58 11.75 -6.70 0.34
N VAL A 59 12.06 -5.75 1.22
CA VAL A 59 13.40 -5.13 1.29
C VAL A 59 14.30 -5.69 2.39
N ARG A 60 13.72 -6.32 3.42
CA ARG A 60 14.44 -6.90 4.57
C ARG A 60 13.54 -7.84 5.36
N TYR A 61 14.16 -8.74 6.11
CA TYR A 61 13.50 -9.49 7.18
C TYR A 61 14.04 -9.06 8.55
N TYR A 62 13.32 -9.42 9.61
CA TYR A 62 13.75 -9.27 11.00
C TYR A 62 13.37 -10.53 11.78
N GLU A 63 14.13 -10.88 12.82
CA GLU A 63 13.71 -11.89 13.78
C GLU A 63 12.49 -11.38 14.57
N SER A 64 11.50 -12.25 14.81
CA SER A 64 10.32 -11.94 15.61
C SER A 64 10.67 -11.57 17.06
N PHE A 65 9.90 -10.64 17.65
CA PHE A 65 10.02 -10.24 19.05
C PHE A 65 8.70 -10.49 19.81
N PRO A 66 8.71 -11.02 21.05
CA PRO A 66 9.88 -11.48 21.79
C PRO A 66 10.37 -12.83 21.27
N LYS A 67 11.65 -13.11 21.53
CA LYS A 67 12.22 -14.45 21.37
C LYS A 67 11.48 -15.36 22.37
N GLN A 68 10.68 -16.30 21.88
CA GLN A 68 10.10 -17.35 22.73
C GLN A 68 11.21 -18.25 23.30
#